data_AF-A0A2S7VLG6-F1
#
_entry.id   AF-A0A2S7VLG6-F1
#
_cell.length_a   1.000
_cell.length_b   1.000
_cell.length_c   1.000
_cell.angle_alpha   90.00
_cell.angle_beta   90.00
_cell.angle_gamma   90.00
#
_symmetry.space_group_name_H-M   'P 1'
#
loop_
_entity.id
_entity.type
_entity.pdbx_description
1 polymer ?
#
loop_
_entity_poly.entity_id
_entity_poly.type
_entity_poly.pdbx_seq_one_letter_code
_entity_poly.pdbx_strand_id
1 'polypeptide(L)'
;MNVELLGKPIHIIKDELANILNNSLLGLTDQIQKWVKTHELTMSVTSIDFQSPKQGQHAAFTVAHNESGMMNFRCSAPLLIALADRFYHSPVNRLNSVKSQTITTSDLRLQERIGRLFSAQIAPEEMWQSCDNSLSDDIGLVIQLSVTCEETIGDIIICIDSALIQTLTNVIGLQPTSELNALFSQQLESTKVKLNTVLCEKKMPLDQVLQLKPGDIFDIDLLQSSPISIGQEHLFNGHVAEQNGQLVLIINTSKDT
;
A
#
# COMPACT_ATOMS: atom_id res chain seq x y z
N MET A 1 -2.90 7.54 -6.24
CA MET A 1 -3.41 7.62 -4.86
C MET A 1 -4.92 7.83 -4.96
N ASN A 2 -5.74 6.87 -4.54
CA ASN A 2 -7.19 6.96 -4.68
C ASN A 2 -7.71 8.04 -3.70
N VAL A 3 -8.31 9.10 -4.22
CA VAL A 3 -8.67 10.32 -3.47
C VAL A 3 -9.67 10.02 -2.35
N GLU A 4 -10.43 8.92 -2.48
CA GLU A 4 -11.43 8.45 -1.51
C GLU A 4 -10.86 7.90 -0.18
N LEU A 5 -9.54 7.70 -0.11
CA LEU A 5 -8.84 7.20 1.07
C LEU A 5 -8.24 8.33 1.93
N LEU A 6 -8.19 9.57 1.44
CA LEU A 6 -7.71 10.71 2.23
C LEU A 6 -8.78 11.11 3.27
N GLY A 7 -8.41 11.13 4.56
CA GLY A 7 -9.28 11.54 5.67
C GLY A 7 -10.04 10.43 6.39
N LYS A 8 -10.03 9.19 5.88
CA LYS A 8 -10.57 8.03 6.61
C LYS A 8 -9.54 7.50 7.62
N PRO A 9 -9.96 6.96 8.78
CA PRO A 9 -9.06 6.39 9.78
C PRO A 9 -8.51 5.02 9.33
N ILE A 10 -7.85 5.00 8.18
CA ILE A 10 -7.31 3.82 7.51
C ILE A 10 -6.21 3.15 8.34
N HIS A 11 -5.49 3.93 9.14
CA HIS A 11 -4.53 3.42 10.12
C HIS A 11 -5.22 2.52 11.16
N ILE A 12 -6.46 2.81 11.54
CA ILE A 12 -7.21 1.99 12.50
C ILE A 12 -7.51 0.61 11.91
N ILE A 13 -7.81 0.49 10.62
CA ILE A 13 -7.97 -0.84 10.00
C ILE A 13 -6.68 -1.64 10.02
N LYS A 14 -5.55 -0.98 9.71
CA LYS A 14 -4.25 -1.63 9.79
C LYS A 14 -3.99 -2.13 11.21
N ASP A 15 -4.29 -1.32 12.22
CA ASP A 15 -4.10 -1.67 13.63
C ASP A 15 -5.06 -2.78 14.10
N GLU A 16 -6.33 -2.72 13.70
CA GLU A 16 -7.33 -3.74 14.03
C GLU A 16 -7.00 -5.07 13.37
N LEU A 17 -6.60 -5.08 12.09
CA LEU A 17 -6.16 -6.31 11.43
C LEU A 17 -4.88 -6.86 12.06
N ALA A 18 -3.95 -5.99 12.49
CA ALA A 18 -2.79 -6.41 13.25
C ALA A 18 -3.21 -7.07 14.57
N ASN A 19 -4.15 -6.49 15.31
CA ASN A 19 -4.66 -7.03 16.56
C ASN A 19 -5.37 -8.38 16.37
N ILE A 20 -6.27 -8.48 15.39
CA ILE A 20 -6.99 -9.72 15.04
C ILE A 20 -5.98 -10.82 14.72
N LEU A 21 -4.98 -10.53 13.87
CA LEU A 21 -3.98 -11.52 13.49
C LEU A 21 -3.09 -11.90 14.66
N ASN A 22 -2.56 -10.94 15.41
CA ASN A 22 -1.70 -11.24 16.56
C ASN A 22 -2.42 -12.08 17.63
N ASN A 23 -3.71 -11.82 17.87
CA ASN A 23 -4.51 -12.58 18.82
C ASN A 23 -4.87 -13.99 18.32
N SER A 24 -5.06 -14.16 17.00
CA SER A 24 -5.44 -15.45 16.39
C SER A 24 -4.26 -16.30 15.94
N LEU A 25 -3.06 -15.74 15.76
CA LEU A 25 -1.93 -16.41 15.11
C LEU A 25 -1.47 -17.67 15.85
N LEU A 26 -1.51 -17.66 17.18
CA LEU A 26 -1.19 -18.85 17.99
C LEU A 26 -2.18 -20.00 17.70
N GLY A 27 -3.47 -19.69 17.63
CA GLY A 27 -4.51 -20.68 17.32
C GLY A 27 -4.41 -21.18 15.88
N LEU A 28 -4.16 -20.29 14.92
CA LEU A 28 -3.89 -20.67 13.53
C LEU A 28 -2.66 -21.58 13.41
N THR A 29 -1.60 -21.26 14.14
CA THR A 29 -0.36 -22.06 14.19
C THR A 29 -0.64 -23.45 14.71
N ASP A 30 -1.32 -23.59 15.84
CA ASP A 30 -1.68 -24.89 16.42
C ASP A 30 -2.56 -25.73 15.47
N GLN A 31 -3.53 -25.11 14.79
CA GLN A 31 -4.36 -25.82 13.81
C GLN A 31 -3.55 -26.33 12.61
N ILE A 32 -2.67 -25.50 12.04
CA ILE A 32 -1.83 -25.90 10.91
C ILE A 32 -0.84 -26.97 11.37
N GLN A 33 -0.21 -26.83 12.54
CA GLN A 33 0.68 -27.83 13.14
C GLN A 33 0.01 -29.22 13.24
N LYS A 34 -1.24 -29.26 13.71
CA LYS A 34 -2.05 -30.50 13.76
C LYS A 34 -2.27 -31.11 12.38
N TRP A 35 -2.49 -30.28 11.35
CA TRP A 35 -2.68 -30.73 9.97
C TRP A 35 -1.40 -31.33 9.37
N VAL A 36 -0.25 -30.67 9.57
CA VAL A 36 1.04 -31.12 9.03
C VAL A 36 1.79 -32.08 9.96
N LYS A 37 1.22 -32.41 11.12
CA LYS A 37 1.78 -33.33 12.13
C LYS A 37 3.21 -32.96 12.56
N THR A 38 3.50 -31.66 12.71
CA THR A 38 4.77 -31.17 13.25
C THR A 38 4.51 -30.03 14.24
N HIS A 39 5.33 -29.96 15.29
CA HIS A 39 5.32 -28.86 16.26
C HIS A 39 6.35 -27.78 15.94
N GLU A 40 7.15 -27.98 14.89
CA GLU A 40 8.21 -27.08 14.44
C GLU A 40 7.72 -26.11 13.36
N LEU A 41 6.45 -25.68 13.46
CA LEU A 41 5.89 -24.61 12.62
C LEU A 41 5.70 -23.36 13.46
N THR A 42 6.31 -22.27 13.04
CA THR A 42 6.18 -20.96 13.68
C THR A 42 5.76 -19.93 12.65
N MET A 43 4.91 -19.00 13.05
CA MET A 43 4.46 -17.90 12.21
C MET A 43 4.61 -16.58 12.97
N SER A 44 5.01 -15.53 12.28
CA SER A 44 5.05 -14.17 12.82
C SER A 44 4.66 -13.15 11.75
N VAL A 45 3.85 -12.15 12.14
CA VAL A 45 3.54 -11.02 11.26
C VAL A 45 4.79 -10.18 11.08
N THR A 46 5.22 -9.99 9.83
CA THR A 46 6.41 -9.22 9.47
C THR A 46 6.06 -7.80 9.07
N SER A 47 4.98 -7.63 8.30
CA SER A 47 4.53 -6.31 7.83
C SER A 47 3.03 -6.30 7.52
N ILE A 48 2.44 -5.11 7.63
CA ILE A 48 1.06 -4.82 7.22
C ILE A 48 1.09 -3.44 6.60
N ASP A 49 1.05 -3.32 5.26
CA ASP A 49 1.31 -2.05 4.58
C ASP A 49 0.37 -1.80 3.40
N PHE A 50 0.15 -0.52 3.09
CA PHE A 50 -0.62 -0.13 1.91
C PHE A 50 0.25 -0.20 0.67
N GLN A 51 -0.02 -1.19 -0.18
CA GLN A 51 0.76 -1.47 -1.39
C GLN A 51 -0.17 -2.06 -2.46
N SER A 52 0.23 -1.98 -3.72
CA SER A 52 -0.43 -2.78 -4.76
C SER A 52 -0.12 -4.27 -4.56
N PRO A 53 -1.07 -5.17 -4.80
CA PRO A 53 -0.84 -6.61 -4.71
C PRO A 53 0.29 -7.04 -5.66
N LYS A 54 1.30 -7.73 -5.15
CA LYS A 54 2.33 -8.32 -6.01
C LYS A 54 1.81 -9.61 -6.64
N GLN A 55 2.02 -9.77 -7.93
CA GLN A 55 1.88 -11.08 -8.56
C GLN A 55 2.96 -12.02 -8.01
N GLY A 56 2.58 -13.25 -7.71
CA GLY A 56 3.48 -14.30 -7.21
C GLY A 56 3.53 -15.48 -8.17
N GLN A 57 4.33 -16.48 -7.79
CA GLN A 57 4.80 -17.56 -8.67
C GLN A 57 3.71 -18.56 -9.12
N HIS A 58 2.58 -18.62 -8.41
CA HIS A 58 1.41 -19.46 -8.73
C HIS A 58 0.11 -18.74 -8.35
N ALA A 59 -1.03 -19.31 -8.74
CA ALA A 59 -2.34 -18.75 -8.40
C ALA A 59 -2.51 -18.57 -6.88
N ALA A 60 -3.11 -17.43 -6.49
CA ALA A 60 -3.57 -17.20 -5.13
C ALA A 60 -4.95 -17.84 -4.93
N PHE A 61 -5.31 -18.09 -3.67
CA PHE A 61 -6.70 -18.34 -3.29
C PHE A 61 -7.40 -17.00 -3.13
N THR A 62 -8.49 -16.76 -3.87
CA THR A 62 -9.26 -15.51 -3.78
C THR A 62 -10.66 -15.78 -3.24
N VAL A 63 -11.09 -14.91 -2.33
CA VAL A 63 -12.46 -14.86 -1.81
C VAL A 63 -13.02 -13.45 -1.93
N ALA A 64 -14.27 -13.35 -2.36
CA ALA A 64 -15.05 -12.12 -2.35
C ALA A 64 -15.92 -12.07 -1.09
N HIS A 65 -16.01 -10.89 -0.48
CA HIS A 65 -16.93 -10.64 0.62
C HIS A 65 -18.33 -10.36 0.07
N ASN A 66 -19.38 -10.84 0.75
CA ASN A 66 -20.77 -10.70 0.29
C ASN A 66 -21.22 -9.24 0.08
N GLU A 67 -20.68 -8.32 0.87
CA GLU A 67 -20.94 -6.88 0.73
C GLU A 67 -20.15 -6.26 -0.43
N SER A 68 -18.82 -6.18 -0.28
CA SER A 68 -17.93 -5.64 -1.31
C SER A 68 -16.47 -5.96 -1.02
N GLY A 69 -15.71 -6.13 -2.09
CA GLY A 69 -14.26 -6.33 -2.07
C GLY A 69 -13.81 -7.77 -1.92
N MET A 70 -12.52 -7.97 -2.08
CA MET A 70 -11.88 -9.28 -2.18
C MET A 70 -10.63 -9.35 -1.30
N MET A 71 -10.35 -10.57 -0.86
CA MET A 71 -9.11 -10.97 -0.20
C MET A 71 -8.43 -12.05 -1.05
N ASN A 72 -7.13 -11.92 -1.24
CA ASN A 72 -6.30 -13.02 -1.71
C ASN A 72 -5.47 -13.60 -0.55
N PHE A 73 -5.13 -14.87 -0.68
CA PHE A 73 -4.23 -15.59 0.21
C PHE A 73 -3.23 -16.37 -0.64
N ARG A 74 -1.95 -16.30 -0.27
CA ARG A 74 -0.88 -16.99 -0.97
C ARG A 74 0.19 -17.46 0.00
N CYS A 75 0.60 -18.71 -0.12
CA CYS A 75 1.86 -19.19 0.47
C CYS A 75 2.96 -19.12 -0.58
N SER A 76 4.21 -18.91 -0.17
CA SER A 76 5.32 -19.09 -1.10
C SER A 76 5.42 -20.54 -1.57
N ALA A 77 5.85 -20.74 -2.82
CA ALA A 77 5.97 -22.07 -3.41
C ALA A 77 6.75 -23.08 -2.54
N PRO A 78 7.95 -22.76 -2.01
CA PRO A 78 8.69 -23.72 -1.19
C PRO A 78 7.95 -24.09 0.10
N LEU A 79 7.34 -23.11 0.77
CA LEU A 79 6.54 -23.35 1.96
C LEU A 79 5.32 -24.22 1.65
N LEU A 80 4.58 -23.90 0.60
CA LEU A 80 3.36 -24.63 0.24
C LEU A 80 3.65 -26.09 -0.06
N ILE A 81 4.74 -26.36 -0.79
CA ILE A 81 5.19 -27.73 -1.10
C ILE A 81 5.57 -28.48 0.18
N ALA A 82 6.34 -27.86 1.08
CA ALA A 82 6.71 -28.46 2.36
C ALA A 82 5.48 -28.83 3.21
N LEU A 83 4.53 -27.92 3.32
CA LEU A 83 3.30 -28.14 4.07
C LEU A 83 2.45 -29.24 3.43
N ALA A 84 2.32 -29.24 2.10
CA ALA A 84 1.53 -30.22 1.37
C ALA A 84 2.11 -31.63 1.45
N ASP A 85 3.43 -31.78 1.33
CA ASP A 85 4.10 -33.08 1.47
C ASP A 85 3.81 -33.72 2.83
N ARG A 86 3.77 -32.93 3.89
CA ARG A 86 3.44 -33.40 5.24
C ARG A 86 1.96 -33.69 5.41
N PHE A 87 1.12 -32.78 4.93
CA PHE A 87 -0.33 -32.89 5.03
C PHE A 87 -0.85 -34.16 4.36
N TYR A 88 -0.33 -34.49 3.17
CA TYR A 88 -0.71 -35.67 2.39
C TYR A 88 0.17 -36.91 2.63
N HIS A 89 1.10 -36.88 3.59
CA HIS A 89 2.04 -37.96 3.89
C HIS A 89 2.83 -38.44 2.66
N SER A 90 3.31 -37.50 1.85
CA SER A 90 4.15 -37.80 0.69
C SER A 90 5.43 -38.50 1.15
N PRO A 91 5.80 -39.64 0.56
CA PRO A 91 7.04 -40.34 0.88
C PRO A 91 8.29 -39.64 0.31
N VAL A 92 8.10 -38.63 -0.55
CA VAL A 92 9.17 -37.90 -1.24
C VAL A 92 9.12 -36.44 -0.81
N ASN A 93 10.23 -35.94 -0.26
CA ASN A 93 10.41 -34.51 -0.05
C ASN A 93 10.71 -33.84 -1.39
N ARG A 94 9.72 -33.14 -1.94
CA ARG A 94 9.82 -32.51 -3.27
C ARG A 94 10.77 -31.32 -3.32
N LEU A 95 11.12 -30.71 -2.18
CA LEU A 95 12.05 -29.59 -2.13
C LEU A 95 13.49 -29.99 -2.44
N ASN A 96 13.85 -31.25 -2.20
CA ASN A 96 15.21 -31.78 -2.44
C ASN A 96 15.52 -32.05 -3.94
N SER A 97 14.54 -31.86 -4.83
CA SER A 97 14.72 -32.10 -6.27
C SER A 97 14.17 -30.92 -7.07
N VAL A 98 15.04 -30.25 -7.84
CA VAL A 98 14.70 -29.12 -8.71
C VAL A 98 13.59 -29.48 -9.72
N LYS A 99 13.45 -30.75 -10.11
CA LYS A 99 12.40 -31.23 -11.02
C LYS A 99 11.02 -31.39 -10.35
N SER A 100 10.98 -31.47 -9.02
CA SER A 100 9.77 -31.75 -8.23
C SER A 100 9.18 -30.51 -7.56
N GLN A 101 9.79 -29.34 -7.72
CA GLN A 101 9.36 -28.06 -7.12
C GLN A 101 8.17 -27.40 -7.85
N THR A 102 7.39 -28.18 -8.61
CA THR A 102 6.21 -27.66 -9.31
C THR A 102 4.99 -27.73 -8.40
N ILE A 103 4.21 -26.64 -8.36
CA ILE A 103 2.97 -26.56 -7.60
C ILE A 103 1.91 -27.42 -8.29
N THR A 104 1.34 -28.34 -7.53
CA THR A 104 0.30 -29.27 -7.97
C THR A 104 -1.08 -28.78 -7.53
N THR A 105 -2.13 -29.40 -8.07
CA THR A 105 -3.51 -29.13 -7.63
C THR A 105 -3.73 -29.48 -6.16
N SER A 106 -3.03 -30.49 -5.63
CA SER A 106 -3.13 -30.85 -4.20
C SER A 106 -2.53 -29.78 -3.30
N ASP A 107 -1.45 -29.13 -3.75
CA ASP A 107 -0.83 -28.01 -3.06
C ASP A 107 -1.78 -26.81 -3.03
N LEU A 108 -2.42 -26.48 -4.16
CA LEU A 108 -3.41 -25.40 -4.23
C LEU A 108 -4.65 -25.67 -3.36
N ARG A 109 -5.11 -26.91 -3.25
CA ARG A 109 -6.18 -27.29 -2.31
C ARG A 109 -5.78 -27.06 -0.85
N LEU A 110 -4.52 -27.31 -0.49
CA LEU A 110 -4.04 -26.99 0.84
C LEU A 110 -3.94 -25.47 1.05
N GLN A 111 -3.48 -24.71 0.05
CA GLN A 111 -3.47 -23.25 0.10
C GLN A 111 -4.88 -22.70 0.34
N GLU A 112 -5.89 -23.18 -0.39
CA GLU A 112 -7.29 -22.81 -0.17
C GLU A 112 -7.73 -23.12 1.26
N ARG A 113 -7.43 -24.32 1.75
CA ARG A 113 -7.82 -24.74 3.09
C ARG A 113 -7.18 -23.86 4.18
N ILE A 114 -5.91 -23.50 4.03
CA ILE A 114 -5.23 -22.57 4.95
C ILE A 114 -5.82 -21.17 4.79
N GLY A 115 -6.03 -20.71 3.55
CA GLY A 115 -6.60 -19.40 3.26
C GLY A 115 -7.98 -19.19 3.89
N ARG A 116 -8.82 -20.23 3.92
CA ARG A 116 -10.12 -20.20 4.64
C ARG A 116 -9.97 -20.00 6.14
N LEU A 117 -8.92 -20.54 6.78
CA LEU A 117 -8.68 -20.29 8.20
C LEU A 117 -8.37 -18.81 8.47
N PHE A 118 -7.59 -18.19 7.59
CA PHE A 118 -7.24 -16.78 7.70
C PHE A 118 -8.42 -15.86 7.37
N SER A 119 -9.20 -16.16 6.33
CA SER A 119 -10.39 -15.36 6.00
C SER A 119 -11.43 -15.41 7.12
N ALA A 120 -11.57 -16.56 7.80
CA ALA A 120 -12.44 -16.73 8.96
C ALA A 120 -12.03 -15.89 10.19
N GLN A 121 -10.77 -15.40 10.28
CA GLN A 121 -10.38 -14.46 11.33
C GLN A 121 -10.83 -13.03 11.02
N ILE A 122 -11.00 -12.69 9.74
CA ILE A 122 -11.36 -11.34 9.28
C ILE A 122 -12.88 -11.17 9.29
N ALA A 123 -13.62 -12.15 8.76
CA ALA A 123 -15.08 -12.16 8.79
C ALA A 123 -15.60 -13.60 8.84
N PRO A 124 -16.84 -13.84 9.33
CA PRO A 124 -17.46 -15.16 9.37
C PRO A 124 -17.44 -15.89 8.02
N GLU A 125 -17.37 -17.22 8.04
CA GLU A 125 -17.18 -18.04 6.82
C GLU A 125 -18.31 -17.84 5.80
N GLU A 126 -19.54 -17.65 6.27
CA GLU A 126 -20.73 -17.38 5.46
C GLU A 126 -20.68 -16.04 4.69
N MET A 127 -19.78 -15.13 5.07
CA MET A 127 -19.58 -13.85 4.39
C MET A 127 -18.65 -13.96 3.18
N TRP A 128 -18.02 -15.12 2.97
CA TRP A 128 -17.03 -15.33 1.91
C TRP A 128 -17.55 -16.23 0.79
N GLN A 129 -17.23 -15.86 -0.45
CA GLN A 129 -17.46 -16.68 -1.63
C GLN A 129 -16.15 -16.83 -2.41
N SER A 130 -15.77 -18.07 -2.72
CA SER A 130 -14.60 -18.32 -3.57
C SER A 130 -14.86 -17.81 -4.99
N CYS A 131 -13.86 -17.15 -5.58
CA CYS A 131 -13.95 -16.66 -6.94
C CYS A 131 -12.60 -16.80 -7.66
N ASP A 132 -12.66 -16.90 -9.00
CA ASP A 132 -11.47 -16.98 -9.86
C ASP A 132 -10.92 -15.60 -10.25
N ASN A 133 -11.50 -14.53 -9.68
CA ASN A 133 -11.08 -13.16 -9.98
C ASN A 133 -9.71 -12.87 -9.36
N SER A 134 -8.92 -12.06 -10.05
CA SER A 134 -7.73 -11.43 -9.49
C SER A 134 -8.09 -10.12 -8.81
N LEU A 135 -7.37 -9.78 -7.74
CA LEU A 135 -7.40 -8.43 -7.20
C LEU A 135 -6.96 -7.43 -8.28
N SER A 136 -7.51 -6.22 -8.23
CA SER A 136 -7.03 -5.09 -9.01
C SER A 136 -5.59 -4.72 -8.62
N ASP A 137 -4.81 -4.18 -9.55
CA ASP A 137 -3.47 -3.65 -9.29
C ASP A 137 -3.47 -2.32 -8.49
N ASP A 138 -4.65 -1.87 -8.04
CA ASP A 138 -4.81 -0.72 -7.18
C ASP A 138 -4.21 -0.94 -5.78
N ILE A 139 -4.00 0.18 -5.07
CA ILE A 139 -3.50 0.14 -3.68
C ILE A 139 -4.51 -0.58 -2.79
N GLY A 140 -4.06 -1.65 -2.15
CA GLY A 140 -4.77 -2.39 -1.11
C GLY A 140 -3.94 -2.47 0.17
N LEU A 141 -4.34 -3.34 1.09
CA LEU A 141 -3.55 -3.69 2.27
C LEU A 141 -2.88 -5.03 2.03
N VAL A 142 -1.56 -5.08 2.22
CA VAL A 142 -0.74 -6.29 2.09
C VAL A 142 -0.19 -6.66 3.46
N ILE A 143 -0.54 -7.85 3.93
CA ILE A 143 -0.08 -8.45 5.17
C ILE A 143 0.93 -9.55 4.80
N GLN A 144 2.13 -9.48 5.35
CA GLN A 144 3.16 -10.50 5.17
C GLN A 144 3.47 -11.19 6.49
N LEU A 145 3.44 -12.52 6.48
CA LEU A 145 3.84 -13.36 7.60
C LEU A 145 5.07 -14.16 7.21
N SER A 146 6.05 -14.21 8.10
CA SER A 146 7.16 -15.14 8.01
C SER A 146 6.73 -16.46 8.63
N VAL A 147 7.02 -17.55 7.92
CA VAL A 147 6.70 -18.91 8.36
C VAL A 147 7.96 -19.76 8.29
N THR A 148 8.30 -20.36 9.42
CA THR A 148 9.36 -21.38 9.49
C THR A 148 8.70 -22.71 9.82
N CYS A 149 8.94 -23.72 8.99
CA CYS A 149 8.49 -25.10 9.19
C CYS A 149 9.70 -26.02 9.06
N GLU A 150 10.23 -26.49 10.19
CA GLU A 150 11.51 -27.22 10.28
C GLU A 150 12.64 -26.45 9.57
N GLU A 151 13.23 -27.02 8.52
CA GLU A 151 14.30 -26.38 7.73
C GLU A 151 13.79 -25.44 6.62
N THR A 152 12.47 -25.39 6.38
CA THR A 152 11.88 -24.58 5.31
C THR A 152 11.44 -23.22 5.85
N ILE A 153 11.96 -22.15 5.25
CA ILE A 153 11.54 -20.78 5.50
C ILE A 153 10.76 -20.29 4.28
N GLY A 154 9.61 -19.67 4.53
CA GLY A 154 8.83 -19.01 3.50
C GLY A 154 7.87 -17.99 4.07
N ASP A 155 7.01 -17.47 3.21
CA ASP A 155 6.10 -16.39 3.53
C ASP A 155 4.65 -16.73 3.19
N ILE A 156 3.74 -16.17 3.98
CA ILE A 156 2.32 -16.07 3.66
C ILE A 156 2.03 -14.60 3.35
N ILE A 157 1.38 -14.36 2.23
CA ILE A 157 0.94 -13.03 1.79
C ILE A 157 -0.59 -13.04 1.72
N ILE A 158 -1.20 -12.09 2.42
CA ILE A 158 -2.62 -11.79 2.35
C ILE A 158 -2.78 -10.40 1.78
N CYS A 159 -3.56 -10.25 0.72
CA CYS A 159 -3.89 -8.94 0.17
C CYS A 159 -5.39 -8.69 0.26
N ILE A 160 -5.76 -7.48 0.64
CA ILE A 160 -7.14 -7.00 0.79
C ILE A 160 -7.27 -5.79 -0.14
N ASP A 161 -8.25 -5.80 -1.06
CA ASP A 161 -8.47 -4.65 -1.94
C ASP A 161 -9.08 -3.45 -1.21
N SER A 162 -9.05 -2.30 -1.88
CA SER A 162 -9.61 -1.05 -1.38
C SER A 162 -11.10 -1.16 -1.04
N ALA A 163 -11.87 -1.92 -1.82
CA ALA A 163 -13.29 -2.15 -1.59
C ALA A 163 -13.54 -2.90 -0.27
N LEU A 164 -12.77 -3.95 0.03
CA LEU A 164 -12.90 -4.71 1.26
C LEU A 164 -12.46 -3.88 2.47
N ILE A 165 -11.42 -3.05 2.32
CA ILE A 165 -11.02 -2.08 3.36
C ILE A 165 -12.20 -1.16 3.70
N GLN A 166 -12.94 -0.66 2.71
CA GLN A 166 -14.14 0.15 2.97
C GLN A 166 -15.24 -0.63 3.68
N THR A 167 -15.50 -1.86 3.25
CA THR A 167 -16.47 -2.76 3.90
C THR A 167 -16.13 -2.94 5.39
N LEU A 168 -14.87 -3.27 5.70
CA LEU A 168 -14.40 -3.43 7.08
C LEU A 168 -14.46 -2.11 7.86
N THR A 169 -14.15 -0.97 7.24
CA THR A 169 -14.25 0.37 7.87
C THR A 169 -15.67 0.62 8.37
N ASN A 170 -16.65 0.32 7.52
CA ASN A 170 -18.06 0.58 7.81
C ASN A 170 -18.56 -0.30 8.96
N VAL A 171 -18.15 -1.57 9.00
CA VAL A 171 -18.53 -2.52 10.06
C VAL A 171 -17.94 -2.14 11.42
N ILE A 172 -16.68 -1.67 11.44
CA ILE A 172 -16.02 -1.20 12.68
C ILE A 172 -16.65 0.13 13.17
N GLY A 173 -17.57 0.72 12.42
CA GLY A 173 -18.21 1.99 12.79
C GLY A 173 -17.28 3.19 12.64
N LEU A 174 -16.19 3.03 11.88
CA LEU A 174 -15.21 4.07 11.57
C LEU A 174 -15.72 4.96 10.44
N GLN A 175 -16.94 5.47 10.57
CA GLN A 175 -17.35 6.60 9.77
C GLN A 175 -16.43 7.76 10.14
N PRO A 176 -15.83 8.48 9.18
CA PRO A 176 -15.26 9.78 9.51
C PRO A 176 -16.40 10.56 10.16
N THR A 177 -16.28 10.84 11.46
CA THR A 177 -17.21 11.71 12.13
C THR A 177 -17.28 12.96 11.25
N SER A 178 -18.48 13.37 10.84
CA SER A 178 -18.66 14.54 9.98
C SER A 178 -17.89 15.77 10.50
N GLU A 179 -17.65 15.80 11.82
CA GLU A 179 -16.79 16.74 12.53
C GLU A 179 -15.30 16.65 12.16
N LEU A 180 -14.71 15.46 11.98
CA LEU A 180 -13.30 15.29 11.58
C LEU A 180 -13.05 15.77 10.16
N ASN A 181 -13.96 15.50 9.22
CA ASN A 181 -13.85 16.03 7.86
C ASN A 181 -14.00 17.54 7.86
N ALA A 182 -14.93 18.10 8.63
CA ALA A 182 -15.07 19.54 8.77
C ALA A 182 -13.82 20.18 9.40
N LEU A 183 -13.26 19.58 10.45
CA LEU A 183 -12.02 20.03 11.09
C LEU A 183 -10.81 19.90 10.17
N PHE A 184 -10.70 18.83 9.38
CA PHE A 184 -9.64 18.64 8.41
C PHE A 184 -9.74 19.63 7.25
N SER A 185 -10.94 19.84 6.69
CA SER A 185 -11.19 20.88 5.68
C SER A 185 -10.86 22.26 6.22
N GLN A 186 -11.27 22.57 7.46
CA GLN A 186 -10.93 23.82 8.14
C GLN A 186 -9.42 23.96 8.38
N GLN A 187 -8.73 22.87 8.70
CA GLN A 187 -7.28 22.86 8.84
C GLN A 187 -6.57 23.02 7.50
N LEU A 188 -7.05 22.40 6.42
CA LEU A 188 -6.54 22.60 5.06
C LEU A 188 -6.70 24.05 4.60
N GLU A 189 -7.87 24.65 4.82
CA GLU A 189 -8.13 26.06 4.51
C GLU A 189 -7.24 27.02 5.31
N SER A 190 -6.90 26.65 6.55
CA SER A 190 -6.02 27.45 7.42
C SER A 190 -4.54 27.10 7.31
N THR A 191 -4.19 26.07 6.55
CA THR A 191 -2.79 25.65 6.38
C THR A 191 -2.07 26.66 5.51
N LYS A 192 -1.11 27.37 6.13
CA LYS A 192 -0.28 28.34 5.42
C LYS A 192 0.67 27.62 4.47
N VAL A 193 0.45 27.82 3.18
CA VAL A 193 1.32 27.30 2.12
C VAL A 193 2.35 28.36 1.76
N LYS A 194 3.61 27.94 1.56
CA LYS A 194 4.68 28.80 1.06
C LYS A 194 4.86 28.56 -0.44
N LEU A 195 4.52 29.57 -1.24
CA LEU A 195 4.73 29.58 -2.67
C LEU A 195 6.13 30.11 -2.99
N ASN A 196 6.84 29.43 -3.88
CA ASN A 196 8.13 29.85 -4.40
C ASN A 196 7.98 30.23 -5.87
N THR A 197 8.66 31.29 -6.29
CA THR A 197 8.69 31.72 -7.69
C THR A 197 10.04 32.38 -7.99
N VAL A 198 10.50 32.24 -9.23
CA VAL A 198 11.70 32.93 -9.72
C VAL A 198 11.23 34.22 -10.38
N LEU A 199 11.66 35.37 -9.84
CA LEU A 199 11.24 36.68 -10.34
C LEU A 199 12.07 37.10 -11.57
N CYS A 200 13.34 36.73 -11.58
CA CYS A 200 14.29 37.10 -12.61
C CYS A 200 15.41 36.05 -12.70
N GLU A 201 15.94 35.84 -13.89
CA GLU A 201 17.09 34.97 -14.14
C GLU A 201 18.01 35.65 -15.14
N LYS A 202 19.31 35.75 -14.82
CA LYS A 202 20.33 36.26 -15.75
C LYS A 202 21.34 35.17 -16.05
N LYS A 203 21.40 34.76 -17.32
CA LYS A 203 22.42 33.83 -17.82
C LYS A 203 23.63 34.64 -18.25
N MET A 204 24.81 34.26 -17.77
CA MET A 204 26.06 34.91 -18.14
C MET A 204 27.21 33.91 -18.29
N PRO A 205 28.20 34.19 -19.17
CA PRO A 205 29.41 33.40 -19.31
C PRO A 205 30.22 33.31 -18.02
N LEU A 206 30.87 32.17 -17.77
CA LEU A 206 31.61 31.90 -16.53
C LEU A 206 32.74 32.90 -16.27
N ASP A 207 33.45 33.34 -17.31
CA ASP A 207 34.51 34.34 -17.21
C ASP A 207 33.99 35.70 -16.70
N GLN A 208 32.75 36.06 -17.04
CA GLN A 208 32.10 37.26 -16.52
C GLN A 208 31.65 37.07 -15.07
N VAL A 209 31.18 35.88 -14.69
CA VAL A 209 30.84 35.57 -13.28
C VAL A 209 32.07 35.72 -12.38
N LEU A 210 33.23 35.26 -12.85
CA LEU A 210 34.48 35.31 -12.08
C LEU A 210 35.03 36.72 -11.87
N GLN A 211 34.57 37.69 -12.67
CA GLN A 211 35.01 39.09 -12.57
C GLN A 211 34.12 39.94 -11.67
N LEU A 212 33.03 39.37 -11.12
CA LEU A 212 32.07 40.10 -10.30
C LEU A 212 32.64 40.51 -8.96
N LYS A 213 32.33 41.74 -8.55
CA LYS A 213 32.71 42.32 -7.27
C LYS A 213 31.48 42.80 -6.51
N PRO A 214 31.52 42.81 -5.16
CA PRO A 214 30.47 43.41 -4.36
C PRO A 214 30.23 44.87 -4.78
N GLY A 215 28.99 45.20 -5.14
CA GLY A 215 28.60 46.53 -5.60
C GLY A 215 28.32 46.63 -7.11
N ASP A 216 28.61 45.59 -7.89
CA ASP A 216 28.24 45.55 -9.30
C ASP A 216 26.71 45.51 -9.47
N ILE A 217 26.20 46.33 -10.39
CA ILE A 217 24.77 46.46 -10.70
C ILE A 217 24.49 45.80 -12.04
N PHE A 218 23.44 44.98 -12.10
CA PHE A 218 23.00 44.32 -13.33
C PHE A 218 21.63 44.80 -13.74
N ASP A 219 21.49 45.16 -15.00
CA ASP A 219 20.19 45.22 -15.64
C ASP A 219 19.67 43.78 -15.77
N ILE A 220 18.54 43.53 -15.12
CA ILE A 220 17.83 42.24 -15.16
C ILE A 220 16.34 42.54 -15.27
N ASP A 221 15.72 41.98 -16.29
CA ASP A 221 14.29 42.11 -16.49
C ASP A 221 13.54 41.09 -15.63
N LEU A 222 12.36 41.46 -15.15
CA LEU A 222 11.44 40.52 -14.54
C LEU A 222 10.90 39.56 -15.60
N LEU A 223 10.71 38.31 -15.21
CA LEU A 223 10.10 37.31 -16.09
C LEU A 223 8.63 37.66 -16.35
N GLN A 224 8.23 37.64 -17.62
CA GLN A 224 6.84 37.88 -18.04
C GLN A 224 5.89 36.74 -17.62
N SER A 225 6.43 35.54 -17.41
CA SER A 225 5.72 34.40 -16.84
C SER A 225 6.71 33.59 -16.00
N SER A 226 6.40 33.42 -14.73
CA SER A 226 7.18 32.68 -13.76
C SER A 226 6.41 31.44 -13.28
N PRO A 227 7.06 30.27 -13.27
CA PRO A 227 6.47 29.09 -12.65
C PRO A 227 6.40 29.27 -11.13
N ILE A 228 5.22 29.03 -10.56
CA ILE A 228 4.96 29.06 -9.13
C ILE A 228 4.94 27.61 -8.62
N SER A 229 5.72 27.34 -7.58
CA SER A 229 5.87 26.00 -7.01
C SER A 229 5.62 25.96 -5.50
N ILE A 230 5.25 24.79 -4.99
CA ILE A 230 5.36 24.42 -3.57
C ILE A 230 6.45 23.35 -3.47
N GLY A 231 7.50 23.62 -2.71
CA GLY A 231 8.66 22.72 -2.67
C GLY A 231 9.29 22.57 -4.06
N GLN A 232 9.27 21.36 -4.62
CA GLN A 232 9.79 21.06 -5.96
C GLN A 232 8.69 20.91 -7.03
N GLU A 233 7.41 20.92 -6.64
CA GLU A 233 6.28 20.69 -7.54
C GLU A 233 5.77 22.00 -8.11
N HIS A 234 5.67 22.06 -9.45
CA HIS A 234 5.05 23.17 -10.17
C HIS A 234 3.53 23.12 -10.07
N LEU A 235 2.89 24.27 -9.85
CA LEU A 235 1.43 24.34 -9.64
C LEU A 235 0.73 25.26 -10.62
N PHE A 236 1.27 26.47 -10.81
CA PHE A 236 0.64 27.50 -11.63
C PHE A 236 1.71 28.31 -12.36
N ASN A 237 1.30 28.94 -13.46
CA ASN A 237 2.04 30.05 -14.03
C ASN A 237 1.46 31.36 -13.51
N GLY A 238 2.33 32.32 -13.21
CA GLY A 238 1.92 33.66 -12.86
C GLY A 238 2.88 34.68 -13.41
N HIS A 239 2.58 35.96 -13.23
CA HIS A 239 3.47 37.04 -13.60
C HIS A 239 3.55 38.04 -12.47
N VAL A 240 4.66 38.74 -12.41
CA VAL A 240 4.91 39.74 -11.37
C VAL A 240 4.63 41.10 -11.99
N ALA A 241 3.78 41.88 -11.33
CA ALA A 241 3.45 43.24 -11.74
C ALA A 241 3.72 44.20 -10.59
N GLU A 242 3.89 45.48 -10.90
CA GLU A 242 3.95 46.53 -9.89
C GLU A 242 2.56 47.15 -9.70
N GLN A 243 2.09 47.20 -8.45
CA GLN A 243 0.85 47.85 -8.07
C GLN A 243 1.10 48.77 -6.85
N ASN A 244 0.93 50.08 -7.03
CA ASN A 244 1.14 51.09 -5.99
C ASN A 244 2.53 51.04 -5.32
N GLY A 245 3.60 50.82 -6.09
CA GLY A 245 4.96 50.72 -5.57
C GLY A 245 5.29 49.41 -4.86
N GLN A 246 4.42 48.39 -4.96
CA GLN A 246 4.64 47.05 -4.43
C GLN A 246 4.63 46.03 -5.57
N LEU A 247 5.52 45.04 -5.48
CA LEU A 247 5.48 43.89 -6.39
C LEU A 247 4.37 42.94 -5.95
N VAL A 248 3.45 42.66 -6.87
CA VAL A 248 2.36 41.71 -6.70
C VAL A 248 2.54 40.54 -7.65
N LEU A 249 2.31 39.32 -7.14
CA LEU A 249 2.27 38.11 -7.96
C LEU A 249 0.83 37.86 -8.39
N ILE A 250 0.59 37.88 -9.69
CA ILE A 250 -0.70 37.59 -10.30
C ILE A 250 -0.67 36.15 -10.81
N ILE A 251 -1.53 35.30 -10.24
CA ILE A 251 -1.63 33.88 -10.59
C ILE A 251 -2.65 33.73 -11.72
N ASN A 252 -2.23 33.13 -12.83
CA ASN A 252 -3.15 32.85 -13.94
C ASN A 252 -3.93 31.57 -13.61
N THR A 253 -5.25 31.69 -13.42
CA THR A 253 -6.11 30.56 -13.02
C THR A 253 -6.56 29.68 -14.20
N SER A 254 -6.10 29.96 -15.42
CA SER A 254 -6.34 29.11 -16.58
C SER A 254 -5.39 27.91 -16.56
N LYS A 255 -5.93 26.71 -16.37
CA LYS A 255 -5.30 25.51 -16.91
C LYS A 255 -5.25 25.71 -18.43
N ASP A 256 -4.07 25.90 -18.98
CA ASP A 256 -3.87 25.71 -20.41
C ASP A 256 -4.26 24.25 -20.71
N THR A 257 -5.40 24.08 -21.36
CA THR A 257 -5.82 22.82 -22.02
C THR A 257 -4.94 22.52 -23.21
#